data_AF-A0A4P7NQW1-F1
#
_entry.id   AF-A0A4P7NQW1-F1
#
_cell.length_a   1.000
_cell.length_b   1.000
_cell.length_c   1.000
_cell.angle_alpha   90.00
_cell.angle_beta   90.00
_cell.angle_gamma   90.00
#
_symmetry.space_group_name_H-M   'P 1'
#
loop_
_entity.id
_entity.type
_entity.pdbx_description
1 polymer ?
#
loop_
_entity_poly.entity_id
_entity_poly.type
_entity_poly.pdbx_seq_one_letter_code
_entity_poly.pdbx_strand_id
1 'polypeptide(L)'
;MVDGATEANHLIIVCGHGIWQGGPQHGHNEAEWLIESYKRGETSTFIEHIKAGLKALAQDSRAVLAFSGGPTWKETRLSEARSYANLAAANDYFGCIPPTGETAEAHPLSPIPLSTRIIVEEQALDSYYNVLFAIIAFWRKFQTWPEKLTVVSHAFKKARIVEAHCSAIGFPIEHVNYIGINPPNLPPWLLAAQDLPISAVLPDNNTTTGTDDEKSKEEKANMMRGVAEVIGQWIEDPHGTGDALAGKRKARNPWGVSQKLFSSDDERARSGLGTVFLIDGTEALASTPTGIAWTKR
;
A
#
# COMPACT_ATOMS: atom_id res chain seq x y z
N MET A 1 13.06 9.09 -35.94
CA MET A 1 13.57 7.87 -35.28
C MET A 1 13.34 8.09 -33.80
N VAL A 2 12.35 7.42 -33.22
CA VAL A 2 12.04 7.51 -31.79
C VAL A 2 12.75 6.31 -31.16
N ASP A 3 13.86 6.58 -30.48
CA ASP A 3 14.65 5.54 -29.82
C ASP A 3 13.84 4.90 -28.70
N GLY A 4 13.42 3.66 -28.91
CA GLY A 4 13.56 2.54 -27.97
C GLY A 4 13.11 2.66 -26.51
N ALA A 5 12.31 3.66 -26.09
CA ALA A 5 11.75 3.70 -24.75
C ALA A 5 10.73 2.56 -24.60
N THR A 6 11.13 1.47 -23.96
CA THR A 6 10.19 0.41 -23.58
C THR A 6 9.14 1.00 -22.65
N GLU A 7 7.89 1.07 -23.10
CA GLU A 7 6.77 1.65 -22.37
C GLU A 7 6.60 0.96 -21.00
N ALA A 8 6.51 1.76 -19.94
CA ALA A 8 6.34 1.24 -18.58
C ALA A 8 5.05 0.42 -18.49
N ASN A 9 5.11 -0.80 -17.96
CA ASN A 9 3.96 -1.69 -17.84
C ASN A 9 3.94 -2.50 -16.53
N HIS A 10 4.92 -2.31 -15.65
CA HIS A 10 5.02 -3.02 -14.38
C HIS A 10 5.03 -2.00 -13.25
N LEU A 11 4.03 -2.05 -12.38
CA LEU A 11 3.97 -1.20 -11.19
C LEU A 11 4.40 -2.01 -9.95
N ILE A 12 5.43 -1.52 -9.27
CA ILE A 12 5.87 -2.01 -7.96
C ILE A 12 5.30 -1.06 -6.91
N ILE A 13 4.66 -1.57 -5.87
CA ILE A 13 4.03 -0.78 -4.82
C ILE A 13 4.68 -1.12 -3.49
N VAL A 14 5.30 -0.14 -2.83
CA VAL A 14 5.75 -0.28 -1.43
C VAL A 14 4.75 0.45 -0.54
N CYS A 15 4.00 -0.31 0.26
CA CYS A 15 3.02 0.25 1.18
C CYS A 15 3.69 0.87 2.41
N GLY A 16 3.29 2.08 2.77
CA GLY A 16 3.69 2.74 4.01
C GLY A 16 3.11 2.08 5.27
N HIS A 17 3.87 2.15 6.36
CA HIS A 17 3.42 1.76 7.71
C HIS A 17 3.91 2.70 8.83
N GLY A 18 4.61 3.78 8.48
CA GLY A 18 5.24 4.73 9.40
C GLY A 18 5.94 5.86 8.64
N ILE A 19 6.35 6.91 9.34
CA ILE A 19 6.96 8.11 8.74
C ILE A 19 8.38 8.29 9.27
N TRP A 20 9.38 8.25 8.39
CA TRP A 20 10.73 8.71 8.75
C TRP A 20 10.80 10.24 8.70
N GLN A 21 11.14 10.88 9.82
CA GLN A 21 11.18 12.34 9.96
C GLN A 21 12.52 12.96 9.53
N GLY A 22 13.47 12.16 9.08
CA GLY A 22 14.85 12.58 8.88
C GLY A 22 15.71 12.33 10.12
N GLY A 23 17.03 12.30 9.93
CA GLY A 23 17.98 12.21 11.03
C GLY A 23 19.34 11.68 10.60
N PRO A 24 20.36 11.84 11.46
CA PRO A 24 21.76 11.53 11.14
C PRO A 24 22.04 10.03 10.98
N GLN A 25 21.13 9.15 11.42
CA GLN A 25 21.27 7.71 11.29
C GLN A 25 20.50 7.15 10.09
N HIS A 26 19.96 8.03 9.24
CA HIS A 26 19.34 7.65 7.96
C HIS A 26 18.33 6.50 8.11
N GLY A 27 17.46 6.59 9.11
CA GLY A 27 16.40 5.63 9.39
C GLY A 27 16.81 4.46 10.30
N HIS A 28 18.09 4.28 10.60
CA HIS A 28 18.54 3.17 11.46
C HIS A 28 18.25 3.37 12.95
N ASN A 29 17.87 4.57 13.36
CA ASN A 29 17.38 4.84 14.71
C ASN A 29 15.87 5.02 14.71
N GLU A 30 15.16 4.20 15.49
CA GLU A 30 13.70 4.27 15.62
C GLU A 30 13.20 5.65 16.10
N ALA A 31 14.00 6.40 16.87
CA ALA A 31 13.63 7.74 17.31
C ALA A 31 13.50 8.75 16.15
N GLU A 32 13.97 8.42 14.95
CA GLU A 32 13.77 9.21 13.73
C GLU A 32 12.42 8.92 13.06
N TRP A 33 11.59 8.05 13.63
CA TRP A 33 10.34 7.61 13.02
C TRP A 33 9.12 7.93 13.88
N LEU A 34 8.04 8.33 13.21
CA LEU A 34 6.68 8.26 13.77
C LEU A 34 6.06 6.93 13.39
N ILE A 35 5.85 6.09 14.40
CA ILE A 35 5.23 4.78 14.29
C ILE A 35 4.25 4.57 15.44
N GLU A 36 3.22 3.79 15.18
CA GLU A 36 2.27 3.39 16.22
C GLU A 36 2.99 2.57 17.30
N SER A 37 2.58 2.70 18.56
CA SER A 37 3.27 2.07 19.70
C SER A 37 3.38 0.56 19.58
N TYR A 38 2.38 -0.09 18.97
CA TYR A 38 2.37 -1.53 18.73
C TYR A 38 3.30 -1.99 17.60
N LYS A 39 3.83 -1.08 16.78
CA LYS A 39 4.81 -1.33 15.71
C LYS A 39 6.26 -1.08 16.15
N ARG A 40 6.48 -0.90 17.45
CA ARG A 40 7.82 -0.71 18.00
C ARG A 40 8.73 -1.87 17.61
N GLY A 41 9.92 -1.56 17.10
CA GLY A 41 10.91 -2.51 16.60
C GLY A 41 10.77 -2.87 15.12
N GLU A 42 9.78 -2.31 14.41
CA GLU A 42 9.52 -2.66 13.00
C GLU A 42 10.27 -1.77 11.97
N THR A 43 10.94 -0.69 12.38
CA THR A 43 11.55 0.27 11.43
C THR A 43 12.58 -0.35 10.48
N SER A 44 13.34 -1.35 10.95
CA SER A 44 14.24 -2.14 10.10
C SER A 44 13.49 -2.90 9.01
N THR A 45 12.27 -3.35 9.28
CA THR A 45 11.40 -4.01 8.29
C THR A 45 10.93 -3.03 7.23
N PHE A 46 10.62 -1.78 7.62
CA PHE A 46 10.24 -0.75 6.65
C PHE A 46 11.39 -0.39 5.71
N ILE A 47 12.62 -0.35 6.23
CA ILE A 47 13.83 -0.21 5.40
C ILE A 47 13.96 -1.39 4.42
N GLU A 48 13.74 -2.62 4.87
CA GLU A 48 13.78 -3.80 4.00
C GLU A 48 12.65 -3.80 2.95
N HIS A 49 11.47 -3.25 3.25
CA HIS A 49 10.41 -3.02 2.24
C HIS A 49 10.90 -2.06 1.15
N ILE A 50 11.51 -0.94 1.53
CA ILE A 50 12.07 0.04 0.60
C ILE A 50 13.13 -0.61 -0.29
N LYS A 51 14.09 -1.33 0.31
CA LYS A 51 15.14 -2.04 -0.43
C LYS A 51 14.57 -3.09 -1.38
N ALA A 52 13.55 -3.84 -0.97
CA ALA A 52 12.94 -4.85 -1.82
C ALA A 52 12.22 -4.23 -3.03
N GLY A 53 11.53 -3.10 -2.84
CA GLY A 53 10.94 -2.34 -3.94
C GLY A 53 11.99 -1.82 -4.91
N LEU A 54 13.09 -1.27 -4.41
CA LEU A 54 14.21 -0.79 -5.24
C LEU A 54 14.93 -1.93 -5.98
N LYS A 55 15.12 -3.09 -5.35
CA LYS A 55 15.67 -4.28 -6.01
C LYS A 55 14.77 -4.76 -7.14
N ALA A 56 13.45 -4.82 -6.92
CA ALA A 56 12.50 -5.18 -7.97
C ALA A 56 12.53 -4.16 -9.13
N LEU A 57 12.66 -2.86 -8.83
CA LEU A 57 12.79 -1.80 -9.83
C LEU A 57 14.08 -1.90 -10.67
N ALA A 58 15.17 -2.37 -10.05
CA ALA A 58 16.45 -2.56 -10.72
C ALA A 58 16.45 -3.76 -11.69
N GLN A 59 15.61 -4.77 -11.44
CA GLN A 59 15.53 -6.01 -12.22
C GLN A 59 14.69 -5.89 -13.49
N ASP A 60 13.90 -4.83 -13.63
CA ASP A 60 12.98 -4.65 -14.74
C ASP A 60 13.03 -3.20 -15.25
N SER A 61 13.48 -3.02 -16.50
CA SER A 61 13.60 -1.70 -17.12
C SER A 61 12.25 -1.04 -17.40
N ARG A 62 11.16 -1.82 -17.45
CA ARG A 62 9.78 -1.34 -17.66
C ARG A 62 9.03 -1.12 -16.34
N ALA A 63 9.68 -1.37 -15.21
CA ALA A 63 9.08 -1.19 -13.91
C ALA A 63 9.13 0.27 -13.43
N VAL A 64 8.11 0.63 -12.66
CA VAL A 64 7.98 1.89 -11.93
C VAL A 64 7.66 1.56 -10.48
N LEU A 65 8.33 2.22 -9.55
CA LEU A 65 8.09 2.05 -8.13
C LEU A 65 7.20 3.17 -7.60
N ALA A 66 6.07 2.83 -7.00
CA ALA A 66 5.27 3.73 -6.18
C ALA A 66 5.53 3.46 -4.70
N PHE A 67 6.05 4.46 -3.98
CA PHE A 67 5.82 4.51 -2.54
C PHE A 67 4.41 5.05 -2.32
N SER A 68 3.62 4.37 -1.48
CA SER A 68 2.20 4.66 -1.33
C SER A 68 1.79 4.70 0.13
N GLY A 69 1.14 5.80 0.52
CA GLY A 69 0.72 6.09 1.89
C GLY A 69 0.72 7.59 2.18
N GLY A 70 -0.36 8.07 2.78
CA GLY A 70 -0.62 9.49 3.06
C GLY A 70 -0.08 9.99 4.40
N PRO A 71 -0.34 11.26 4.75
CA PRO A 71 0.07 11.87 6.01
C PRO A 71 -0.91 11.51 7.13
N THR A 72 -0.66 10.38 7.78
CA THR A 72 -1.55 9.76 8.77
C THR A 72 -1.39 10.33 10.20
N TRP A 73 -0.40 11.20 10.42
CA TRP A 73 -0.05 11.77 11.73
C TRP A 73 -0.39 13.25 11.82
N LYS A 74 -0.87 13.72 12.99
CA LYS A 74 -1.24 15.14 13.20
C LYS A 74 -0.02 16.04 13.36
N GLU A 75 1.09 15.46 13.76
CA GLU A 75 2.36 16.11 14.08
C GLU A 75 3.11 16.55 12.82
N THR A 76 2.79 15.95 11.66
CA THR A 76 3.47 16.25 10.39
C THR A 76 2.58 16.08 9.18
N ARG A 77 2.76 16.95 8.18
CA ARG A 77 2.18 16.79 6.83
C ARG A 77 2.99 15.86 5.93
N LEU A 78 4.15 15.39 6.40
CA LEU A 78 4.95 14.42 5.67
C LEU A 78 4.15 13.12 5.53
N SER A 79 3.96 12.64 4.31
CA SER A 79 3.29 11.37 4.05
C SER A 79 4.23 10.18 4.29
N GLU A 80 3.66 9.01 4.55
CA GLU A 80 4.43 7.76 4.64
C GLU A 80 5.21 7.53 3.33
N ALA A 81 4.56 7.71 2.17
CA ALA A 81 5.17 7.57 0.85
C ALA A 81 6.35 8.52 0.63
N ARG A 82 6.17 9.81 0.92
CA ARG A 82 7.23 10.82 0.79
C ARG A 82 8.39 10.51 1.72
N SER A 83 8.11 10.09 2.95
CA SER A 83 9.16 9.72 3.91
C SER A 83 10.00 8.54 3.43
N TYR A 84 9.39 7.55 2.76
CA TYR A 84 10.11 6.40 2.20
C TYR A 84 10.95 6.80 0.99
N ALA A 85 10.43 7.66 0.12
CA ALA A 85 11.19 8.22 -0.99
C ALA A 85 12.41 9.03 -0.49
N ASN A 86 12.21 9.86 0.55
CA ASN A 86 13.29 10.61 1.20
C ASN A 86 14.36 9.67 1.77
N LEU A 87 13.93 8.63 2.47
CA LEU A 87 14.83 7.68 3.11
C LEU A 87 15.63 6.89 2.08
N ALA A 88 15.00 6.46 0.98
CA ALA A 88 15.68 5.84 -0.13
C ALA A 88 16.75 6.77 -0.70
N ALA A 89 16.41 8.02 -0.99
CA ALA A 89 17.33 8.98 -1.57
C ALA A 89 18.47 9.38 -0.60
N ALA A 90 18.19 9.54 0.69
CA ALA A 90 19.18 9.83 1.73
C ALA A 90 20.18 8.67 1.98
N ASN A 91 19.86 7.46 1.52
CA ASN A 91 20.73 6.28 1.57
C ASN A 91 21.27 5.90 0.18
N ASP A 92 21.32 6.85 -0.78
CA ASP A 92 21.78 6.60 -2.16
C ASP A 92 21.09 5.38 -2.80
N TYR A 93 19.78 5.27 -2.58
CA TYR A 93 18.92 4.15 -3.00
C TYR A 93 19.45 2.77 -2.57
N PHE A 94 20.21 2.72 -1.48
CA PHE A 94 20.88 1.54 -0.95
C PHE A 94 21.72 0.81 -2.01
N GLY A 95 22.26 1.55 -2.99
CA GLY A 95 23.03 1.01 -4.11
C GLY A 95 22.23 0.10 -5.07
N CYS A 96 20.89 0.09 -4.98
CA CYS A 96 20.04 -0.78 -5.80
C CYS A 96 19.82 -0.21 -7.21
N ILE A 97 19.73 1.12 -7.35
CA ILE A 97 19.62 1.81 -8.63
C ILE A 97 20.65 2.95 -8.68
N PRO A 98 21.15 3.33 -9.87
CA PRO A 98 22.07 4.45 -9.98
C PRO A 98 21.37 5.76 -9.53
N PRO A 99 22.10 6.68 -8.87
CA PRO A 99 21.62 8.03 -8.64
C PRO A 99 21.20 8.66 -9.98
N THR A 100 20.05 9.33 -10.02
CA THR A 100 19.61 9.97 -11.26
C THR A 100 20.43 11.22 -11.54
N GLY A 101 21.08 11.25 -12.71
CA GLY A 101 21.72 12.45 -13.26
C GLY A 101 20.72 13.49 -13.77
N GLU A 102 19.44 13.12 -13.88
CA GLU A 102 18.34 14.03 -14.20
C GLU A 102 17.75 14.59 -12.91
N THR A 103 17.85 15.90 -12.74
CA THR A 103 17.34 16.64 -11.59
C THR A 103 15.82 16.79 -11.71
N ALA A 104 15.06 15.91 -11.05
CA ALA A 104 13.69 16.24 -10.70
C ALA A 104 13.69 17.49 -9.79
N GLU A 105 12.73 18.40 -9.96
CA GLU A 105 12.59 19.57 -9.08
C GLU A 105 12.53 19.11 -7.62
N ALA A 106 13.38 19.71 -6.78
CA ALA A 106 13.42 19.46 -5.35
C ALA A 106 12.04 19.79 -4.74
N HIS A 107 11.37 18.79 -4.17
CA HIS A 107 10.13 19.03 -3.46
C HIS A 107 10.44 19.75 -2.13
N PRO A 108 9.60 20.68 -1.63
CA PRO A 108 9.88 21.40 -0.37
C PRO A 108 10.10 20.48 0.84
N LEU A 109 9.49 19.28 0.81
CA LEU A 109 9.65 18.22 1.83
C LEU A 109 10.56 17.07 1.39
N SER A 110 11.16 17.15 0.20
CA SER A 110 12.13 16.18 -0.35
C SER A 110 13.12 16.93 -1.24
N PRO A 111 14.15 17.56 -0.64
CA PRO A 111 15.11 18.35 -1.39
C PRO A 111 16.04 17.50 -2.27
N ILE A 112 15.90 16.16 -2.24
CA ILE A 112 16.75 15.22 -2.95
C ILE A 112 16.03 14.78 -4.23
N PRO A 113 16.67 14.88 -5.41
CA PRO A 113 16.09 14.42 -6.67
C PRO A 113 15.69 12.94 -6.62
N LEU A 114 14.44 12.67 -6.99
CA LEU A 114 13.91 11.31 -7.10
C LEU A 114 14.12 10.76 -8.52
N SER A 115 14.32 9.45 -8.61
CA SER A 115 14.33 8.78 -9.91
C SER A 115 13.03 9.01 -10.67
N THR A 116 13.11 9.25 -11.99
CA THR A 116 11.94 9.39 -12.86
C THR A 116 11.08 8.12 -12.91
N ARG A 117 11.65 6.96 -12.54
CA ARG A 117 10.93 5.68 -12.37
C ARG A 117 10.31 5.49 -10.97
N ILE A 118 10.31 6.53 -10.14
CA ILE A 118 9.64 6.55 -8.84
C ILE A 118 8.42 7.48 -8.91
N ILE A 119 7.31 7.03 -8.32
CA ILE A 119 6.10 7.80 -8.03
C ILE A 119 5.97 7.89 -6.51
N VAL A 120 5.51 9.03 -6.02
CA VAL A 120 5.13 9.21 -4.61
C VAL A 120 3.63 9.42 -4.56
N GLU A 121 2.91 8.43 -4.06
CA GLU A 121 1.45 8.43 -3.93
C GLU A 121 1.09 8.76 -2.46
N GLU A 122 0.53 9.95 -2.23
CA GLU A 122 0.39 10.54 -0.89
C GLU A 122 -1.08 10.65 -0.41
N GLN A 123 -2.02 10.01 -1.11
CA GLN A 123 -3.45 10.01 -0.80
C GLN A 123 -3.89 8.77 -0.01
N ALA A 124 -3.20 7.64 -0.13
CA ALA A 124 -3.63 6.40 0.48
C ALA A 124 -3.63 6.43 2.01
N LEU A 125 -4.80 6.20 2.62
CA LEU A 125 -4.95 6.19 4.07
C LEU A 125 -5.18 4.79 4.64
N ASP A 126 -5.22 3.76 3.79
CA ASP A 126 -5.38 2.36 4.17
C ASP A 126 -4.76 1.40 3.14
N SER A 127 -4.76 0.11 3.44
CA SER A 127 -4.13 -0.90 2.58
C SER A 127 -4.81 -1.10 1.23
N TYR A 128 -6.12 -0.85 1.13
CA TYR A 128 -6.84 -0.97 -0.15
C TYR A 128 -6.44 0.19 -1.06
N TYR A 129 -6.46 1.41 -0.51
CA TYR A 129 -6.06 2.61 -1.21
C TYR A 129 -4.57 2.69 -1.50
N ASN A 130 -3.72 2.02 -0.71
CA ASN A 130 -2.30 1.87 -1.09
C ASN A 130 -2.14 1.20 -2.47
N VAL A 131 -3.06 0.30 -2.83
CA VAL A 131 -3.04 -0.36 -4.13
C VAL A 131 -3.74 0.50 -5.17
N LEU A 132 -4.99 0.89 -4.92
CA LEU A 132 -5.81 1.59 -5.90
C LEU A 132 -5.22 2.94 -6.32
N PHE A 133 -4.78 3.78 -5.37
CA PHE A 133 -4.20 5.08 -5.73
C PHE A 133 -2.86 4.92 -6.44
N ALA A 134 -2.04 3.93 -6.10
CA ALA A 134 -0.77 3.69 -6.80
C ALA A 134 -1.02 3.30 -8.27
N ILE A 135 -2.02 2.46 -8.53
CA ILE A 135 -2.44 2.09 -9.88
C ILE A 135 -2.94 3.32 -10.66
N ILE A 136 -3.77 4.15 -10.06
CA ILE A 136 -4.27 5.38 -10.68
C ILE A 136 -3.13 6.38 -10.91
N ALA A 137 -2.19 6.51 -9.98
CA ALA A 137 -1.03 7.38 -10.12
C ALA A 137 -0.11 6.93 -11.26
N PHE A 138 0.04 5.61 -11.46
CA PHE A 138 0.73 5.04 -12.62
C PHE A 138 0.02 5.44 -13.92
N TRP A 139 -1.29 5.18 -14.03
CA TRP A 139 -2.06 5.57 -15.22
C TRP A 139 -2.04 7.07 -15.46
N ARG A 140 -2.13 7.89 -14.42
CA ARG A 140 -2.02 9.35 -14.54
C ARG A 140 -0.69 9.76 -15.17
N LYS A 141 0.40 9.11 -14.79
CA LYS A 141 1.75 9.43 -15.28
C LYS A 141 2.02 8.90 -16.70
N PHE A 142 1.58 7.68 -17.02
CA PHE A 142 1.92 7.00 -18.27
C PHE A 142 0.78 6.92 -19.29
N GLN A 143 -0.43 7.30 -18.89
CA GLN A 143 -1.67 7.19 -19.68
C GLN A 143 -1.97 5.76 -20.17
N THR A 144 -1.39 4.75 -19.51
CA THR A 144 -1.65 3.32 -19.69
C THR A 144 -1.74 2.63 -18.33
N TRP A 145 -2.49 1.53 -18.25
CA TRP A 145 -2.62 0.75 -17.02
C TRP A 145 -1.45 -0.23 -16.88
N PRO A 146 -1.00 -0.55 -15.65
CA PRO A 146 0.04 -1.55 -15.47
C PRO A 146 -0.48 -2.93 -15.87
N GLU A 147 0.30 -3.67 -16.65
CA GLU A 147 0.02 -5.07 -17.02
C GLU A 147 0.40 -6.03 -15.88
N LYS A 148 1.37 -5.64 -15.03
CA LYS A 148 1.89 -6.42 -13.91
C LYS A 148 1.95 -5.58 -12.63
N LEU A 149 1.61 -6.20 -11.49
CA LEU A 149 1.82 -5.62 -10.16
C LEU A 149 2.84 -6.43 -9.36
N THR A 150 3.68 -5.74 -8.61
CA THR A 150 4.43 -6.32 -7.49
C THR A 150 4.16 -5.51 -6.23
N VAL A 151 3.53 -6.09 -5.22
CA VAL A 151 3.30 -5.39 -3.95
C VAL A 151 4.31 -5.83 -2.89
N VAL A 152 4.93 -4.86 -2.22
CA VAL A 152 5.86 -5.06 -1.11
C VAL A 152 5.19 -4.57 0.17
N SER A 153 5.01 -5.49 1.13
CA SER A 153 4.43 -5.17 2.43
C SER A 153 4.74 -6.29 3.44
N HIS A 154 4.08 -6.23 4.60
CA HIS A 154 4.14 -7.30 5.59
C HIS A 154 3.64 -8.63 5.02
N ALA A 155 4.34 -9.74 5.25
CA ALA A 155 3.96 -11.04 4.69
C ALA A 155 2.56 -11.49 5.15
N PHE A 156 2.20 -11.23 6.41
CA PHE A 156 0.85 -11.52 6.94
C PHE A 156 -0.29 -10.74 6.26
N LYS A 157 0.00 -9.71 5.45
CA LYS A 157 -1.00 -8.97 4.67
C LYS A 157 -1.23 -9.55 3.27
N LYS A 158 -0.51 -10.59 2.86
CA LYS A 158 -0.56 -11.13 1.50
C LYS A 158 -1.98 -11.49 1.07
N ALA A 159 -2.67 -12.32 1.84
CA ALA A 159 -4.03 -12.73 1.52
C ALA A 159 -4.99 -11.51 1.44
N ARG A 160 -4.87 -10.55 2.36
CA ARG A 160 -5.65 -9.30 2.31
C ARG A 160 -5.41 -8.48 1.04
N ILE A 161 -4.14 -8.29 0.68
CA ILE A 161 -3.78 -7.43 -0.43
C ILE A 161 -4.09 -8.10 -1.76
N VAL A 162 -3.69 -9.37 -1.91
CA VAL A 162 -3.82 -10.09 -3.18
C VAL A 162 -5.25 -10.61 -3.34
N GLU A 163 -5.73 -11.45 -2.43
CA GLU A 163 -7.01 -12.15 -2.62
C GLU A 163 -8.22 -11.26 -2.35
N ALA A 164 -8.14 -10.26 -1.46
CA ALA A 164 -9.24 -9.32 -1.24
C ALA A 164 -9.08 -8.03 -2.07
N HIS A 165 -8.04 -7.22 -1.85
CA HIS A 165 -7.96 -5.89 -2.48
C HIS A 165 -7.78 -5.95 -3.99
N CYS A 166 -6.81 -6.71 -4.51
CA CYS A 166 -6.60 -6.81 -5.95
C CYS A 166 -7.84 -7.40 -6.65
N SER A 167 -8.50 -8.39 -6.05
CA SER A 167 -9.78 -8.94 -6.55
C SER A 167 -10.87 -7.88 -6.59
N ALA A 168 -11.05 -7.11 -5.52
CA ALA A 168 -12.05 -6.04 -5.44
C ALA A 168 -11.77 -4.93 -6.48
N ILE A 169 -10.50 -4.57 -6.69
CA ILE A 169 -10.04 -3.63 -7.72
C ILE A 169 -10.19 -4.22 -9.13
N GLY A 170 -10.37 -5.53 -9.26
CA GLY A 170 -10.51 -6.24 -10.54
C GLY A 170 -9.18 -6.46 -11.26
N PHE A 171 -8.05 -6.32 -10.58
CA PHE A 171 -6.74 -6.55 -11.18
C PHE A 171 -6.49 -8.07 -11.35
N PRO A 172 -6.00 -8.56 -12.51
CA PRO A 172 -5.76 -9.99 -12.74
C PRO A 172 -4.76 -10.57 -11.72
N ILE A 173 -5.23 -11.47 -10.85
CA ILE A 173 -4.44 -12.00 -9.72
C ILE A 173 -3.20 -12.76 -10.21
N GLU A 174 -3.28 -13.42 -11.37
CA GLU A 174 -2.17 -14.09 -12.03
C GLU A 174 -1.04 -13.14 -12.45
N HIS A 175 -1.31 -11.84 -12.52
CA HIS A 175 -0.33 -10.79 -12.81
C HIS A 175 0.14 -10.05 -11.56
N VAL A 176 -0.28 -10.49 -10.36
CA VAL A 176 0.15 -9.92 -9.08
C VAL A 176 1.24 -10.78 -8.46
N ASN A 177 2.42 -10.19 -8.28
CA ASN A 177 3.47 -10.72 -7.42
C ASN A 177 3.44 -10.05 -6.05
N TYR A 178 3.90 -10.75 -5.01
CA TYR A 178 3.92 -10.23 -3.64
C TYR A 178 5.25 -10.53 -2.95
N ILE A 179 5.90 -9.49 -2.45
CA ILE A 179 7.12 -9.59 -1.65
C ILE A 179 6.74 -9.29 -0.19
N GLY A 180 6.58 -10.36 0.59
CA GLY A 180 6.23 -10.29 2.01
C GLY A 180 7.47 -10.25 2.90
N ILE A 181 7.59 -9.24 3.75
CA ILE A 181 8.67 -9.14 4.74
C ILE A 181 8.07 -8.75 6.09
N ASN A 182 8.24 -9.62 7.09
CA ASN A 182 7.72 -9.43 8.44
C ASN A 182 8.82 -8.93 9.40
N PRO A 183 8.44 -8.20 10.47
CA PRO A 183 9.37 -7.97 11.57
C PRO A 183 9.68 -9.29 12.29
N PRO A 184 10.86 -9.40 12.93
CA PRO A 184 11.30 -10.64 13.58
C PRO A 184 10.43 -11.03 14.78
N ASN A 185 9.72 -10.07 15.40
CA ASN A 185 9.01 -10.24 16.67
C ASN A 185 7.48 -10.27 16.50
N LEU A 186 6.98 -10.83 15.40
CA LEU A 186 5.53 -10.96 15.23
C LEU A 186 4.89 -11.86 16.31
N PRO A 187 3.67 -11.54 16.76
CA PRO A 187 2.90 -12.46 17.59
C PRO A 187 2.73 -13.83 16.90
N PRO A 188 2.88 -14.96 17.63
CA PRO A 188 2.79 -16.31 17.03
C PRO A 188 1.50 -16.55 16.24
N TRP A 189 0.37 -16.01 16.71
CA TRP A 189 -0.92 -16.17 16.02
C TRP A 189 -0.94 -15.46 14.66
N LEU A 190 -0.26 -14.32 14.53
CA LEU A 190 -0.21 -13.56 13.28
C LEU A 190 0.73 -14.22 12.27
N LEU A 191 1.81 -14.82 12.76
CA LEU A 191 2.67 -15.67 11.94
C LEU A 191 1.90 -16.90 11.42
N ALA A 192 1.12 -17.56 12.27
CA ALA A 192 0.30 -18.70 11.86
C ALA A 192 -0.77 -18.31 10.83
N ALA A 193 -1.33 -17.11 10.93
CA ALA A 193 -2.36 -16.62 10.01
C ALA A 193 -1.82 -16.27 8.60
N GLN A 194 -0.50 -16.07 8.43
CA GLN A 194 0.07 -15.61 7.17
C GLN A 194 -0.10 -16.62 6.02
N ASP A 195 -0.12 -17.92 6.35
CA ASP A 195 -0.12 -19.04 5.40
C ASP A 195 -1.51 -19.67 5.24
N LEU A 196 -2.51 -19.14 5.95
CA LEU A 196 -3.88 -19.59 5.83
C LEU A 196 -4.57 -18.93 4.63
N PRO A 197 -5.28 -19.71 3.79
CA PRO A 197 -6.14 -19.12 2.76
C PRO A 197 -7.26 -18.31 3.42
N ILE A 198 -7.78 -17.30 2.72
CA ILE A 198 -8.89 -16.46 3.23
C ILE A 198 -10.05 -17.31 3.78
N SER A 199 -10.40 -18.40 3.10
CA SER A 199 -11.49 -19.29 3.48
C SER A 199 -11.28 -19.97 4.83
N ALA A 200 -10.03 -20.21 5.27
CA ALA A 200 -9.71 -20.82 6.55
C ALA A 200 -9.59 -19.81 7.69
N VAL A 201 -9.51 -18.52 7.35
CA VAL A 201 -9.42 -17.40 8.29
C VAL A 201 -10.82 -16.94 8.71
N LEU A 202 -11.85 -17.23 7.92
CA LEU A 202 -13.24 -17.01 8.32
C LEU A 202 -13.66 -18.02 9.40
N PRO A 203 -14.20 -17.59 10.54
CA PRO A 203 -14.77 -18.52 11.50
C PRO A 203 -15.99 -19.20 10.87
N ASP A 204 -15.99 -20.53 10.81
CA ASP A 204 -17.24 -21.28 10.64
C ASP A 204 -18.16 -20.88 11.79
N ASN A 205 -19.37 -20.41 11.48
CA ASN A 205 -20.42 -20.04 12.45
C ASN A 205 -20.90 -21.24 13.31
N ASN A 206 -20.18 -22.36 13.33
CA ASN A 206 -20.65 -23.61 13.89
C ASN A 206 -19.54 -24.40 14.59
N THR A 207 -19.07 -23.92 15.75
CA THR A 207 -18.50 -24.78 16.82
C THR A 207 -18.33 -23.98 18.12
N THR A 208 -19.41 -23.85 18.88
CA THR A 208 -19.33 -23.53 20.31
C THR A 208 -19.96 -24.66 21.11
N THR A 209 -19.16 -25.68 21.39
CA THR A 209 -19.41 -26.60 22.52
C THR A 209 -18.07 -26.94 23.16
N GLY A 210 -17.60 -26.09 24.06
CA GLY A 210 -16.39 -26.35 24.85
C GLY A 210 -16.23 -25.33 25.97
N THR A 211 -16.08 -25.82 27.20
CA THR A 211 -15.71 -25.03 28.38
C THR A 211 -14.23 -24.65 28.28
N ASP A 212 -13.95 -23.60 27.53
CA ASP A 212 -12.61 -23.03 27.40
C ASP A 212 -12.27 -22.11 28.60
N ASP A 213 -11.08 -22.28 29.17
CA ASP A 213 -10.54 -21.44 30.24
C ASP A 213 -10.32 -19.98 29.76
N GLU A 214 -10.24 -19.01 30.69
CA GLU A 214 -10.15 -17.58 30.35
C GLU A 214 -8.98 -17.22 29.43
N LYS A 215 -7.83 -17.88 29.61
CA LYS A 215 -6.64 -17.66 28.78
C LYS A 215 -6.86 -18.08 27.33
N SER A 216 -7.51 -19.22 27.08
CA SER A 216 -7.80 -19.68 25.72
C SER A 216 -8.93 -18.88 25.07
N LYS A 217 -9.86 -18.33 25.86
CA LYS A 217 -10.85 -17.35 25.38
C LYS A 217 -10.22 -16.03 24.95
N GLU A 218 -9.25 -15.51 25.72
CA GLU A 218 -8.54 -14.28 25.37
C GLU A 218 -7.64 -14.47 24.14
N GLU A 219 -6.94 -15.61 24.04
CA GLU A 219 -6.18 -15.99 22.84
C GLU A 219 -7.09 -16.14 21.61
N LYS A 220 -8.24 -16.81 21.74
CA LYS A 220 -9.25 -16.89 20.66
C LYS A 220 -9.82 -15.52 20.30
N ALA A 221 -10.11 -14.66 21.28
CA ALA A 221 -10.63 -13.31 21.02
C ALA A 221 -9.59 -12.41 20.33
N ASN A 222 -8.31 -12.53 20.71
CA ASN A 222 -7.21 -11.84 20.05
C ASN A 222 -7.00 -12.37 18.62
N MET A 223 -7.10 -13.68 18.43
CA MET A 223 -7.06 -14.30 17.11
C MET A 223 -8.22 -13.82 16.23
N MET A 224 -9.45 -13.80 16.75
CA MET A 224 -10.65 -13.34 16.01
C MET A 224 -10.61 -11.84 15.69
N ARG A 225 -10.12 -11.00 16.63
CA ARG A 225 -9.83 -9.58 16.35
C ARG A 225 -8.77 -9.43 15.27
N GLY A 226 -7.71 -10.22 15.36
CA GLY A 226 -6.64 -10.29 14.38
C GLY A 226 -7.14 -10.70 12.99
N VAL A 227 -7.97 -11.74 12.89
CA VAL A 227 -8.64 -12.21 11.67
C VAL A 227 -9.54 -11.12 11.05
N ALA A 228 -10.35 -10.45 11.87
CA ALA A 228 -11.21 -9.36 11.42
C ALA A 228 -10.42 -8.15 10.93
N GLU A 229 -9.30 -7.83 11.60
CA GLU A 229 -8.32 -6.84 11.14
C GLU A 229 -7.53 -7.33 9.92
N VAL A 230 -7.33 -8.64 9.78
CA VAL A 230 -6.51 -9.25 8.73
C VAL A 230 -7.23 -9.29 7.40
N ILE A 231 -8.53 -9.61 7.37
CA ILE A 231 -9.27 -9.77 6.12
C ILE A 231 -10.77 -9.55 6.28
N GLY A 232 -11.38 -9.94 7.40
CA GLY A 232 -12.84 -10.08 7.53
C GLY A 232 -13.65 -8.85 7.09
N GLN A 233 -13.26 -7.65 7.55
CA GLN A 233 -13.98 -6.41 7.17
C GLN A 233 -13.94 -6.12 5.67
N TRP A 234 -12.89 -6.55 4.98
CA TRP A 234 -12.70 -6.31 3.54
C TRP A 234 -13.41 -7.36 2.67
N ILE A 235 -13.85 -8.48 3.24
CA ILE A 235 -14.72 -9.42 2.51
C ILE A 235 -16.13 -8.86 2.43
N GLU A 236 -16.62 -8.31 3.55
CA GLU A 236 -17.97 -7.74 3.63
C GLU A 236 -18.08 -6.36 2.95
N ASP A 237 -16.99 -5.59 2.98
CA ASP A 237 -16.89 -4.27 2.34
C ASP A 237 -15.62 -4.18 1.45
N PRO A 238 -15.66 -4.79 0.24
CA PRO A 238 -14.48 -4.93 -0.63
C PRO A 238 -13.85 -3.63 -1.10
N HIS A 239 -14.63 -2.54 -1.13
CA HIS A 239 -14.16 -1.21 -1.52
C HIS A 239 -13.92 -0.28 -0.32
N GLY A 240 -14.15 -0.76 0.92
CA GLY A 240 -13.95 0.03 2.13
C GLY A 240 -14.82 1.28 2.20
N THR A 241 -16.06 1.18 1.73
CA THR A 241 -17.02 2.30 1.64
C THR A 241 -18.05 2.31 2.77
N GLY A 242 -18.16 1.22 3.53
CA GLY A 242 -19.01 1.10 4.69
C GLY A 242 -18.47 1.85 5.91
N ASP A 243 -19.36 2.17 6.85
CA ASP A 243 -19.10 3.07 7.98
C ASP A 243 -17.85 2.70 8.80
N ALA A 244 -17.57 1.42 8.99
CA ALA A 244 -16.45 0.95 9.78
C ALA A 244 -15.09 1.28 9.13
N LEU A 245 -14.92 0.93 7.85
CA LEU A 245 -13.67 1.17 7.12
C LEU A 245 -13.52 2.64 6.72
N ALA A 246 -14.60 3.29 6.28
CA ALA A 246 -14.64 4.72 6.03
C ALA A 246 -14.34 5.54 7.30
N GLY A 247 -14.89 5.15 8.45
CA GLY A 247 -14.62 5.77 9.75
C GLY A 247 -13.15 5.66 10.15
N LYS A 248 -12.53 4.47 10.02
CA LYS A 248 -11.09 4.27 10.24
C LYS A 248 -10.25 5.14 9.30
N ARG A 249 -10.65 5.27 8.04
CA ARG A 249 -9.96 6.11 7.05
C ARG A 249 -10.04 7.59 7.43
N LYS A 250 -11.23 8.09 7.79
CA LYS A 250 -11.44 9.46 8.26
C LYS A 250 -10.60 9.79 9.50
N ALA A 251 -10.52 8.87 10.45
CA ALA A 251 -9.69 9.03 11.65
C ALA A 251 -8.19 9.19 11.33
N ARG A 252 -7.72 8.57 10.23
CA ARG A 252 -6.35 8.66 9.70
C ARG A 252 -6.14 9.84 8.75
N ASN A 253 -7.11 10.72 8.56
CA ASN A 253 -7.00 11.89 7.67
C ASN A 253 -6.94 13.23 8.42
N PRO A 254 -5.93 13.47 9.28
CA PRO A 254 -5.86 14.70 10.07
C PRO A 254 -5.70 15.97 9.21
N TRP A 255 -5.25 15.82 7.97
CA TRP A 255 -4.96 16.94 7.07
C TRP A 255 -6.00 17.14 5.96
N GLY A 256 -7.07 16.35 5.95
CA GLY A 256 -8.13 16.46 4.93
C GLY A 256 -7.62 16.20 3.51
N VAL A 257 -6.68 15.28 3.35
CA VAL A 257 -6.18 14.86 2.03
C VAL A 257 -7.33 14.33 1.20
N SER A 258 -7.44 14.82 -0.03
CA SER A 258 -8.48 14.41 -0.98
C SER A 258 -8.50 12.90 -1.14
N GLN A 259 -9.68 12.29 -0.98
CA GLN A 259 -9.92 10.89 -1.29
C GLN A 259 -10.66 10.74 -2.63
N LYS A 260 -10.49 11.71 -3.53
CA LYS A 260 -10.92 11.59 -4.94
C LYS A 260 -9.92 10.74 -5.71
N LEU A 261 -10.42 9.81 -6.53
CA LEU A 261 -9.62 8.96 -7.40
C LEU A 261 -9.08 9.79 -8.58
N PHE A 262 -9.89 10.71 -9.11
CA PHE A 262 -9.55 11.57 -10.22
C PHE A 262 -9.66 13.06 -9.88
N SER A 263 -8.81 13.87 -10.49
CA SER A 263 -8.78 15.33 -10.28
C SER A 263 -9.88 16.07 -11.05
N SER A 264 -10.42 15.45 -12.10
CA SER A 264 -11.44 16.03 -12.98
C SER A 264 -12.33 14.95 -13.61
N ASP A 265 -13.51 15.35 -14.07
CA ASP A 265 -14.42 14.47 -14.80
C ASP A 265 -13.81 13.99 -16.14
N ASP A 266 -13.01 14.83 -16.79
CA ASP A 266 -12.27 14.47 -18.02
C ASP A 266 -11.23 13.38 -17.74
N GLU A 267 -10.46 13.50 -16.65
CA GLU A 267 -9.51 12.47 -16.24
C GLU A 267 -10.24 11.15 -15.92
N ARG A 268 -11.33 11.21 -15.15
CA ARG A 268 -12.16 10.04 -14.87
C ARG A 268 -12.67 9.39 -16.17
N ALA A 269 -13.19 10.18 -17.10
CA ALA A 269 -13.70 9.67 -18.38
C ALA A 269 -12.61 8.98 -19.21
N ARG A 270 -11.40 9.57 -19.28
CA ARG A 270 -10.26 8.96 -19.99
C ARG A 270 -9.79 7.66 -19.35
N SER A 271 -9.89 7.53 -18.02
CA SER A 271 -9.48 6.32 -17.31
C SER A 271 -10.32 5.10 -17.70
N GLY A 272 -11.60 5.31 -18.02
CA GLY A 272 -12.56 4.23 -18.25
C GLY A 272 -13.02 3.51 -16.97
N LEU A 273 -12.61 3.95 -15.78
CA LEU A 273 -13.10 3.41 -14.52
C LEU A 273 -14.45 4.02 -14.15
N GLY A 274 -15.42 3.17 -13.79
CA GLY A 274 -16.69 3.59 -13.19
C GLY A 274 -16.51 3.90 -11.71
N THR A 275 -16.78 5.14 -11.31
CA THR A 275 -16.68 5.58 -9.91
C THR A 275 -17.98 6.24 -9.43
N VAL A 276 -18.14 6.30 -8.12
CA VAL A 276 -19.23 7.00 -7.43
C VAL A 276 -18.65 7.92 -6.36
N PHE A 277 -19.32 9.04 -6.12
CA PHE A 277 -19.04 9.90 -4.97
C PHE A 277 -19.90 9.50 -3.79
N LEU A 278 -19.27 9.28 -2.64
CA LEU A 278 -19.94 9.06 -1.37
C LEU A 278 -20.39 10.40 -0.76
N ILE A 279 -21.26 10.34 0.26
CA ILE A 279 -21.81 11.52 0.93
C ILE A 279 -20.71 12.43 1.51
N ASP A 280 -19.59 11.86 1.93
CA ASP A 280 -18.45 12.60 2.49
C ASP A 280 -17.50 13.19 1.44
N GLY A 281 -17.82 13.04 0.14
CA GLY A 281 -17.02 13.52 -0.98
C GLY A 281 -15.89 12.59 -1.41
N THR A 282 -15.72 11.43 -0.74
CA THR A 282 -14.81 10.36 -1.18
C THR A 282 -15.27 9.82 -2.53
N GLU A 283 -14.33 9.54 -3.43
CA GLU A 283 -14.62 8.83 -4.67
C GLU A 283 -14.21 7.36 -4.51
N ALA A 284 -15.10 6.45 -4.88
CA ALA A 284 -14.88 5.01 -4.79
C ALA A 284 -15.19 4.33 -6.13
N LEU A 285 -14.66 3.13 -6.34
CA LEU A 285 -15.08 2.31 -7.48
C LEU A 285 -16.57 1.98 -7.33
N ALA A 286 -17.33 2.14 -8.41
CA ALA A 286 -18.78 1.88 -8.41
C ALA A 286 -19.10 0.37 -8.26
N SER A 287 -18.20 -0.46 -8.81
CA SER A 287 -18.20 -1.90 -8.73
C SER A 287 -16.78 -2.39 -9.02
N THR A 288 -16.51 -3.67 -8.80
CA THR A 288 -15.32 -4.31 -9.38
C THR A 288 -15.32 -4.10 -10.90
N PRO A 289 -14.30 -3.45 -11.47
CA PRO A 289 -14.19 -3.26 -12.91
C PRO A 289 -14.16 -4.62 -13.62
N THR A 290 -15.04 -4.81 -14.62
CA THR A 290 -15.04 -6.02 -15.46
C THR A 290 -14.51 -5.67 -16.86
N GLY A 291 -13.60 -6.49 -17.39
CA GLY A 291 -13.09 -6.37 -18.77
C GLY A 291 -12.03 -5.28 -19.01
N ILE A 292 -12.31 -4.40 -19.99
CA ILE A 292 -11.38 -3.48 -20.70
C ILE A 292 -10.48 -2.60 -19.79
N ALA A 293 -10.88 -2.33 -18.55
CA ALA A 293 -10.16 -1.42 -17.64
C ALA A 293 -8.70 -1.83 -17.37
N TRP A 294 -8.37 -3.12 -17.48
CA TRP A 294 -7.01 -3.65 -17.28
C TRP A 294 -6.44 -4.32 -18.53
N THR A 295 -7.16 -4.25 -19.66
CA THR A 295 -6.84 -4.96 -20.91
C THR A 295 -6.73 -4.04 -22.13
N LYS A 296 -7.03 -2.74 -22.00
CA LYS A 296 -6.77 -1.76 -23.06
C LYS A 296 -5.26 -1.47 -23.14
N ARG A 297 -4.63 -2.12 -24.12
CA ARG A 297 -3.35 -1.75 -24.70
C ARG A 297 -3.48 -0.46 -25.52
#